data_AF-A0A915MY45-F1
#
_entry.id   AF-A0A915MY45-F1
#
_cell.length_a   1.000
_cell.length_b   1.000
_cell.length_c   1.000
_cell.angle_alpha   90.00
_cell.angle_beta   90.00
_cell.angle_gamma   90.00
#
_symmetry.space_group_name_H-M   'P 1'
#
loop_
_entity.id
_entity.type
_entity.pdbx_description
1 polymer ?
#
loop_
_entity_poly.entity_id
_entity_poly.type
_entity_poly.pdbx_seq_one_letter_code
_entity_poly.pdbx_strand_id
1 'polypeptide(L)' 'AHVSALDNIGKDIPKGSNGEELAEIYNLGTGKGYSVKEMVAALEKASGKKLTVKEVEPRLGDLAILYCDP' A
#
# COMPACT_ATOMS: atom_id res chain seq x y z
N ALA A 1 -4.90 5.71 6.53
CA ALA A 1 -3.47 5.51 6.26
C ALA A 1 -2.82 6.72 5.55
N HIS A 2 -3.11 7.08 4.29
CA HIS A 2 -2.53 8.30 3.65
C HIS A 2 -2.74 9.59 4.47
N VAL A 3 -3.96 9.82 4.97
CA VAL A 3 -4.28 10.99 5.82
C VAL A 3 -3.74 10.81 7.24
N SER A 4 -3.76 9.58 7.77
CA SER A 4 -3.28 9.25 9.11
C SER A 4 -1.77 9.45 9.28
N ALA A 5 -0.98 9.32 8.20
CA ALA A 5 0.44 9.62 8.22
C ALA A 5 0.70 11.14 8.38
N LEU A 6 -0.16 11.99 7.81
CA LEU A 6 -0.07 13.45 7.97
C LEU A 6 -0.24 13.87 9.44
N ASP A 7 -1.06 13.14 10.21
CA ASP A 7 -1.24 13.39 11.66
C ASP A 7 0.03 13.20 12.47
N ASN A 8 1.07 12.59 11.89
CA ASN A 8 2.36 12.34 12.55
C ASN A 8 3.48 13.27 12.07
N ILE A 9 3.27 14.04 11.01
CA ILE A 9 4.27 14.97 10.48
C ILE A 9 4.42 16.16 11.46
N GLY A 10 5.64 16.39 11.93
CA GLY A 10 5.97 17.52 12.80
C GLY A 10 5.78 17.26 14.31
N LYS A 11 5.64 15.98 14.71
CA LYS A 11 5.78 15.59 16.12
C LYS A 11 7.26 15.48 16.48
N ASP A 12 7.60 15.66 17.75
CA ASP A 12 8.99 15.58 18.22
C ASP A 12 9.61 14.23 17.83
N ILE A 13 10.70 14.30 17.05
CA ILE A 13 11.46 13.12 16.64
C ILE A 13 12.12 12.53 17.90
N PRO A 14 11.87 11.25 18.25
CA PRO A 14 12.58 10.63 19.35
C PRO A 14 14.07 10.60 19.02
N LYS A 15 14.89 11.22 19.89
CA LYS A 15 16.34 11.22 19.73
C LYS A 15 16.86 9.78 19.81
N GLY A 16 17.68 9.39 18.83
CA GLY A 16 18.39 8.13 18.90
C GLY A 16 19.29 8.08 20.14
N SER A 17 19.67 6.87 20.57
CA SER A 17 20.49 6.61 21.77
C SER A 17 21.80 7.40 21.82
N ASN A 18 22.26 7.90 20.66
CA ASN A 18 23.52 8.61 20.47
C ASN A 18 23.35 10.10 20.10
N GLY A 19 22.14 10.66 20.22
CA GLY A 19 21.87 12.08 19.90
C GLY A 19 21.70 12.38 18.41
N GLU A 20 21.60 11.34 17.57
CA GLU A 20 21.31 11.47 16.14
C GLU A 20 19.81 11.74 15.92
N GLU A 21 19.51 12.66 15.00
CA GLU A 21 18.15 12.97 14.54
C GLU A 21 17.69 11.83 13.62
N LEU A 22 16.63 11.12 14.00
CA LEU A 22 16.08 10.01 13.21
C LEU A 22 15.23 10.55 12.06
N ALA A 23 15.40 9.98 10.86
CA ALA A 23 14.50 10.27 9.75
C ALA A 23 13.12 9.64 9.98
N GLU A 24 12.05 10.39 9.76
CA GLU A 24 10.70 9.86 9.80
C GLU A 24 10.42 9.00 8.55
N ILE A 25 9.94 7.78 8.74
CA ILE A 25 9.56 6.86 7.66
C ILE A 25 8.09 6.53 7.80
N TYR A 26 7.31 6.83 6.76
CA TYR A 26 5.87 6.58 6.75
C TYR A 26 5.47 5.69 5.58
N ASN A 27 4.66 4.67 5.86
CA ASN A 27 4.02 3.86 4.85
C ASN A 27 2.82 4.62 4.26
N LEU A 28 2.82 4.84 2.94
CA LEU A 28 1.75 5.52 2.23
C LEU A 28 0.84 4.51 1.55
N GLY A 29 -0.40 4.40 2.03
CA GLY A 29 -1.41 3.53 1.44
C GLY A 29 -2.82 3.85 1.92
N THR A 30 -3.81 3.18 1.34
CA THR A 30 -5.23 3.45 1.64
C THR A 30 -5.71 2.80 2.94
N GLY A 31 -4.97 1.86 3.53
CA GLY A 31 -5.47 1.05 4.65
C GLY A 31 -6.20 -0.22 4.19
N LYS A 32 -6.50 -0.34 2.89
CA LYS A 32 -7.39 -1.37 2.36
C LYS A 32 -6.72 -2.10 1.20
N GLY A 33 -6.51 -3.40 1.39
CA GLY A 33 -6.07 -4.31 0.33
C GLY A 33 -7.21 -4.61 -0.65
N TYR A 34 -6.84 -4.84 -1.91
CA TYR A 34 -7.72 -5.35 -2.95
C TYR A 34 -7.01 -6.52 -3.65
N SER A 35 -7.76 -7.58 -3.93
CA SER A 35 -7.27 -8.72 -4.71
C SER A 35 -7.12 -8.37 -6.20
N VAL A 36 -6.35 -9.19 -6.91
CA VAL A 36 -6.20 -9.09 -8.37
C VAL A 36 -7.57 -9.19 -9.07
N LYS A 37 -8.46 -10.07 -8.60
CA LYS A 37 -9.79 -10.28 -9.20
C LYS A 37 -10.69 -9.05 -9.01
N GLU A 38 -10.63 -8.38 -7.86
CA GLU A 38 -11.37 -7.13 -7.64
C GLU A 38 -10.86 -6.00 -8.53
N MET A 39 -9.54 -5.90 -8.74
CA MET A 39 -8.94 -4.91 -9.64
C MET A 39 -9.40 -5.13 -11.09
N VAL A 40 -9.43 -6.38 -11.57
CA VAL A 40 -9.96 -6.72 -12.90
C VAL A 40 -11.43 -6.30 -13.02
N ALA A 41 -12.28 -6.68 -12.07
CA ALA A 41 -13.70 -6.35 -12.09
C ALA A 41 -13.95 -4.83 -12.07
N ALA A 42 -13.17 -4.09 -11.28
CA ALA A 42 -13.24 -2.63 -11.22
C ALA A 42 -12.85 -1.99 -12.57
N LEU A 43 -11.82 -2.54 -13.23
CA LEU A 43 -11.37 -2.07 -14.53
C LEU A 43 -12.38 -2.38 -15.65
N GLU A 44 -12.99 -3.57 -15.65
CA GLU A 44 -14.08 -3.90 -16.58
C GLU A 44 -15.25 -2.93 -16.43
N LYS A 45 -15.67 -2.65 -15.18
CA LYS A 45 -16.74 -1.71 -14.87
C LYS A 45 -16.40 -0.29 -15.33
N ALA A 46 -15.18 0.19 -15.07
CA ALA A 46 -14.76 1.55 -15.42
C ALA A 46 -14.57 1.73 -16.93
N SER A 47 -14.08 0.70 -17.63
CA SER A 47 -13.83 0.76 -19.08
C SER A 47 -15.05 0.42 -19.93
N GLY A 48 -16.07 -0.24 -19.35
CA GLY A 48 -17.23 -0.77 -20.08
C GLY A 48 -16.88 -1.91 -21.04
N LYS A 49 -15.67 -2.48 -20.94
CA LYS A 49 -15.16 -3.53 -21.82
C LYS A 49 -14.86 -4.78 -21.00
N LYS A 50 -15.11 -5.94 -21.60
CA LYS A 50 -14.73 -7.23 -21.02
C LYS A 50 -13.22 -7.43 -21.18
N LEU A 51 -12.54 -7.83 -20.11
CA LEU A 51 -11.11 -8.11 -20.13
C LEU A 51 -10.86 -9.59 -20.36
N THR A 52 -9.93 -9.90 -21.26
CA THR A 52 -9.41 -11.27 -21.39
C THR A 52 -8.33 -11.48 -20.34
N VAL A 53 -8.58 -12.40 -19.41
CA VAL A 53 -7.66 -12.74 -18.31
C VAL A 53 -7.27 -14.21 -18.40
N LYS A 54 -6.01 -14.52 -18.07
CA LYS A 54 -5.50 -15.89 -17.99
C LYS A 54 -4.86 -16.08 -16.62
N GLU A 55 -5.27 -17.14 -15.92
CA GLU A 55 -4.59 -17.56 -14.69
C GLU A 55 -3.24 -18.20 -15.05
N VAL A 56 -2.21 -17.79 -14.32
CA VAL A 56 -0.82 -18.24 -14.51
C VAL A 56 -0.18 -18.44 -13.14
N GLU A 57 0.97 -19.10 -13.12
CA GLU A 57 1.75 -19.29 -11.90
C GLU A 57 2.14 -17.94 -11.25
N PRO A 58 2.23 -17.89 -9.90
CA PRO A 58 2.70 -16.70 -9.20
C PRO A 58 4.07 -16.27 -9.70
N ARG A 59 4.29 -14.95 -9.81
CA ARG A 59 5.60 -14.44 -10.16
C ARG A 59 6.55 -14.64 -8.98
N LEU A 60 7.77 -15.08 -9.26
CA LEU A 60 8.80 -15.21 -8.24
C LEU A 60 9.03 -13.86 -7.55
N GLY A 61 8.91 -13.83 -6.22
CA GLY A 61 9.07 -12.63 -5.40
C GLY A 61 7.76 -11.94 -5.00
N ASP A 62 6.61 -12.33 -5.56
CA ASP A 62 5.32 -11.80 -5.11
C ASP A 62 4.94 -12.38 -3.74
N LEU A 63 4.51 -11.52 -2.82
CA LEU A 63 3.93 -11.91 -1.53
C LEU A 63 2.41 -12.11 -1.69
N ALA A 64 1.83 -12.97 -0.84
CA ALA A 64 0.40 -13.28 -0.91
C ALA A 64 -0.49 -12.05 -0.62
N ILE A 65 -0.10 -11.21 0.35
CA ILE A 65 -0.84 -10.02 0.78
C ILE A 65 0.15 -8.95 1.21
N LEU A 66 -0.04 -7.71 0.73
CA LEU A 66 0.70 -6.53 1.18
C LEU A 66 -0.20 -5.29 1.05
N TYR A 67 -0.47 -4.62 2.15
CA TYR A 67 -1.15 -3.33 2.18
C TYR A 67 -0.66 -2.55 3.40
N CYS A 68 -0.84 -1.23 3.38
CA CYS A 68 -0.59 -0.42 4.57
C CYS A 68 -1.70 -0.71 5.59
N ASP A 69 -1.34 -1.19 6.77
CA ASP A 69 -2.23 -1.26 7.93
C ASP A 69 -1.79 -0.15 8.90
N PRO A 70 -2.62 0.88 9.15
CA PRO A 70 -2.26 2.05 9.94
C PRO A 70 -2.15 1.79 11.45
#